data_AF-A0A1A8RKB0-F1
#
_entry.id   AF-A0A1A8RKB0-F1
#
_cell.length_a   1.000
_cell.length_b   1.000
_cell.length_c   1.000
_cell.angle_alpha   90.00
_cell.angle_beta   90.00
_cell.angle_gamma   90.00
#
_symmetry.space_group_name_H-M   'P 1'
#
loop_
_entity.id
_entity.type
_entity.pdbx_description
1 polymer ?
#
loop_
_entity_poly.entity_id
_entity_poly.type
_entity_poly.pdbx_seq_one_letter_code
_entity_poly.pdbx_strand_id
1 'polypeptide(L)'
;INGHPGQYVRIAGFRLEECDPSGCLTDLFIQMAVIMLLKQTLNNIVEFTGPWDWLRNYHLCRSDAFSLFEEFLEMVIQFSFTTIFVAAFPLAPLLALINNIFEIRLDAIKMTRLEQRLVPRKTNDIGVWTKVLEAVGVLAVITNGLVIGITSDFIPRLVYRYHYGPCAGGSTNTHCMEGYINDTLSTAYMINNDTKTFIHSKQRHLFNVTECSYRDYRNEDNELSHKFWLVLAARFAFVILFEHVVVVCKFIAAWFVHDNPIHVKNSRQTNKMSRLKKELRLKKRNKSTEV
;
A
#
# COMPACT_ATOMS: atom_id res chain seq x y z
N ILE A 1 -0.57 17.77 -18.24
CA ILE A 1 -1.50 18.26 -17.19
C ILE A 1 -0.89 19.40 -16.36
N ASN A 2 0.40 19.36 -16.02
CA ASN A 2 1.06 20.43 -15.23
C ASN A 2 1.45 21.68 -16.04
N GLY A 3 1.22 21.67 -17.36
CA GLY A 3 1.64 22.71 -18.30
C GLY A 3 2.80 22.24 -19.17
N HIS A 4 3.54 23.18 -19.75
CA HIS A 4 4.84 22.97 -20.40
C HIS A 4 5.76 24.16 -20.07
N PRO A 5 7.08 24.03 -20.28
CA PRO A 5 7.99 25.16 -20.27
C PRO A 5 7.44 26.33 -21.11
N GLY A 6 7.15 27.46 -20.45
CA GLY A 6 6.53 28.64 -21.05
C GLY A 6 5.11 28.93 -20.54
N GLN A 7 4.32 27.89 -20.23
CA GLN A 7 2.96 28.03 -19.70
C GLN A 7 2.66 26.94 -18.67
N TYR A 8 2.96 27.23 -17.40
CA TYR A 8 2.70 26.35 -16.26
C TYR A 8 1.30 26.60 -15.66
N VAL A 9 0.67 25.52 -15.21
CA VAL A 9 -0.54 25.62 -14.40
C VAL A 9 -0.14 26.06 -12.99
N ARG A 10 -0.76 27.15 -12.51
CA ARG A 10 -0.52 27.68 -11.16
C ARG A 10 -1.81 27.62 -10.34
N ILE A 11 -1.69 27.14 -9.11
CA ILE A 11 -2.79 27.15 -8.13
C ILE A 11 -2.39 28.11 -7.02
N ALA A 12 -3.27 29.07 -6.70
CA ALA A 12 -3.01 30.11 -5.70
C ALA A 12 -1.67 30.88 -5.92
N GLY A 13 -1.25 31.04 -7.18
CA GLY A 13 -0.02 31.74 -7.55
C GLY A 13 1.26 30.89 -7.51
N PHE A 14 1.22 29.70 -6.91
CA PHE A 14 2.34 28.76 -6.84
C PHE A 14 2.33 27.74 -7.99
N ARG A 15 3.52 27.33 -8.44
CA ARG A 15 3.68 26.27 -9.44
C ARG A 15 3.42 24.91 -8.78
N LEU A 16 2.68 24.04 -9.46
CA LEU A 16 2.47 22.65 -9.05
C LEU A 16 3.78 21.86 -9.05
N GLU A 17 3.94 20.97 -8.08
CA GLU A 17 5.10 20.09 -8.01
C GLU A 17 5.14 19.13 -9.21
N GLU A 18 6.36 18.87 -9.69
CA GLU A 18 6.65 17.93 -10.77
C GLU A 18 7.53 16.83 -10.21
N CYS A 19 7.31 15.60 -10.69
CA CYS A 19 8.15 14.47 -10.29
C CYS A 19 9.49 14.49 -11.02
N ASP A 20 10.47 13.84 -10.40
CA ASP A 20 11.78 13.58 -11.00
C ASP A 20 11.65 12.85 -12.36
N PRO A 21 12.55 13.07 -13.34
CA PRO A 21 12.58 12.31 -14.59
C PRO A 21 12.57 10.79 -14.41
N SER A 22 13.12 10.29 -13.29
CA SER A 22 13.11 8.87 -12.92
C SER A 22 11.74 8.35 -12.42
N GLY A 23 10.79 9.26 -12.15
CA GLY A 23 9.41 8.98 -11.75
C GLY A 23 9.12 9.33 -10.28
N CYS A 24 7.84 9.37 -9.89
CA CYS A 24 7.45 9.69 -8.50
C CYS A 24 7.55 8.47 -7.55
N LEU A 25 7.90 7.29 -8.06
CA LEU A 25 7.89 6.04 -7.29
C LEU A 25 9.01 6.00 -6.25
N THR A 26 10.17 6.58 -6.55
CA THR A 26 11.30 6.71 -5.61
C THR A 26 10.94 7.57 -4.41
N ASP A 27 10.23 8.68 -4.64
CA ASP A 27 9.80 9.59 -3.58
C ASP A 27 8.81 8.89 -2.67
N LEU A 28 7.85 8.15 -3.25
CA LEU A 28 6.91 7.31 -2.51
C LEU A 28 7.65 6.21 -1.72
N PHE A 29 8.64 5.55 -2.32
CA PHE A 29 9.46 4.53 -1.66
C PHE A 29 10.18 5.10 -0.43
N ILE A 30 10.86 6.25 -0.59
CA ILE A 30 11.60 6.90 0.49
C ILE A 30 10.61 7.31 1.60
N GLN A 31 9.49 7.93 1.24
CA GLN A 31 8.48 8.34 2.20
C GLN A 31 7.93 7.15 2.99
N MET A 32 7.60 6.04 2.32
CA MET A 32 7.11 4.83 2.99
C MET A 32 8.17 4.18 3.88
N ALA A 33 9.43 4.11 3.41
CA ALA A 33 10.53 3.58 4.21
C ALA A 33 10.76 4.41 5.48
N VAL A 34 10.73 5.74 5.37
CA VAL A 34 10.85 6.65 6.52
C VAL A 34 9.69 6.47 7.47
N ILE A 35 8.44 6.45 7.00
CA ILE A 35 7.26 6.30 7.87
C ILE A 35 7.29 4.95 8.59
N MET A 36 7.58 3.86 7.88
CA MET A 36 7.63 2.52 8.48
C MET A 36 8.79 2.34 9.47
N LEU A 37 9.97 2.91 9.20
CA LEU A 37 11.11 2.80 10.12
C LEU A 37 10.97 3.75 11.31
N LEU A 38 10.59 5.00 11.06
CA LEU A 38 10.53 6.04 12.07
C LEU A 38 9.36 5.81 13.04
N LYS A 39 8.15 5.57 12.53
CA LYS A 39 6.99 5.34 13.41
C LYS A 39 7.23 4.12 14.30
N GLN A 40 7.80 3.07 13.72
CA GLN A 40 7.99 1.82 14.42
C GLN A 40 9.12 1.86 15.45
N THR A 41 10.25 2.47 15.09
CA THR A 41 11.34 2.67 16.06
C THR A 41 10.92 3.61 17.18
N LEU A 42 10.17 4.69 16.89
CA LEU A 42 9.69 5.61 17.91
C LEU A 42 8.67 4.96 18.84
N ASN A 43 7.71 4.18 18.33
CA ASN A 43 6.75 3.47 19.18
C ASN A 43 7.45 2.47 20.10
N ASN A 44 8.34 1.63 19.55
CA ASN A 44 9.09 0.65 20.34
C ASN A 44 10.04 1.32 21.35
N ILE A 45 10.64 2.47 21.00
CA ILE A 45 11.49 3.26 21.92
C ILE A 45 10.66 3.93 23.00
N VAL A 46 9.52 4.53 22.69
CA VAL A 46 8.64 5.15 23.70
C VAL A 46 8.12 4.11 24.67
N GLU A 47 7.80 2.91 24.20
CA GLU A 47 7.42 1.80 25.08
C GLU A 47 8.60 1.29 25.93
N PHE A 48 9.80 1.20 25.34
CA PHE A 48 11.03 0.79 26.04
C PHE A 48 11.61 1.90 26.96
N THR A 49 11.27 3.16 26.76
CA THR A 49 11.76 4.30 27.57
C THR A 49 10.69 4.91 28.46
N GLY A 50 9.44 4.43 28.33
CA GLY A 50 8.34 4.71 29.25
C GLY A 50 8.76 4.42 30.69
N PRO A 51 8.11 5.02 31.70
CA PRO A 51 8.64 5.02 33.06
C PRO A 51 8.63 3.60 33.64
N TRP A 52 9.75 2.90 33.49
CA TRP A 52 10.12 1.71 34.26
C TRP A 52 10.43 2.09 35.71
N ASP A 53 9.87 3.16 36.27
CA ASP A 53 10.06 3.50 37.67
C ASP A 53 9.31 2.49 38.55
N TRP A 54 10.00 1.38 38.81
CA TRP A 54 9.68 0.27 39.70
C TRP A 54 9.33 0.67 41.15
N LEU A 55 9.44 1.95 41.52
CA LEU A 55 9.29 2.41 42.91
C LEU A 55 7.91 3.01 43.26
N ARG A 56 6.95 3.16 42.32
CA ARG A 56 5.62 3.74 42.63
C ARG A 56 4.47 2.78 42.36
N ASN A 57 4.56 1.61 42.99
CA ASN A 57 3.68 0.46 42.83
C ASN A 57 2.30 0.56 43.54
N TYR A 58 1.61 1.70 43.43
CA TYR A 58 0.22 1.86 43.92
C TYR A 58 -0.76 2.48 42.90
N HIS A 59 -0.28 2.98 41.77
CA HIS A 59 -1.11 3.46 40.66
C HIS A 59 -0.67 2.83 39.34
N LEU A 60 -0.76 1.50 39.24
CA LEU A 60 -0.70 0.82 37.93
C LEU A 60 -1.73 1.47 36.99
N CYS A 61 -1.33 1.73 35.75
CA CYS A 61 -2.20 2.39 34.77
C CYS A 61 -3.45 1.53 34.54
N ARG A 62 -4.64 2.14 34.60
CA ARG A 62 -5.89 1.42 34.36
C ARG A 62 -6.02 1.21 32.85
N SER A 63 -6.01 -0.05 32.43
CA SER A 63 -6.26 -0.41 31.04
C SER A 63 -7.75 -0.28 30.74
N ASP A 64 -8.11 0.78 30.02
CA ASP A 64 -9.49 1.05 29.57
C ASP A 64 -9.74 0.40 28.20
N ALA A 65 -11.01 0.20 27.83
CA ALA A 65 -11.38 -0.41 26.54
C ALA A 65 -10.83 0.34 25.31
N PHE A 66 -10.47 1.61 25.48
CA PHE A 66 -9.82 2.44 24.45
C PHE A 66 -8.35 2.02 24.19
N SER A 67 -7.65 1.49 25.20
CA SER A 67 -6.26 1.02 25.05
C SER A 67 -6.16 -0.10 24.01
N LEU A 68 -7.07 -1.09 24.10
CA LEU A 68 -7.14 -2.19 23.15
C LEU A 68 -7.53 -1.72 21.73
N PHE A 69 -8.33 -0.65 21.62
CA PHE A 69 -8.65 -0.07 20.32
C PHE A 69 -7.41 0.51 19.64
N GLU A 70 -6.58 1.26 20.36
CA GLU A 70 -5.34 1.83 19.83
C GLU A 70 -4.32 0.75 19.44
N GLU A 71 -4.19 -0.31 20.24
CA GLU A 71 -3.33 -1.47 19.91
C GLU A 71 -3.79 -2.18 18.61
N PHE A 72 -5.10 -2.39 18.44
CA PHE A 72 -5.63 -2.92 17.19
C PHE A 72 -5.47 -1.94 16.02
N LEU A 73 -5.64 -0.64 16.25
CA LEU A 73 -5.48 0.39 15.24
C LEU A 73 -4.04 0.41 14.71
N GLU A 74 -3.05 0.31 15.59
CA GLU A 74 -1.64 0.23 15.22
C GLU A 74 -1.36 -0.96 14.30
N MET A 75 -1.80 -2.16 14.68
CA MET A 75 -1.65 -3.36 13.87
C MET A 75 -2.35 -3.23 12.50
N VAL A 76 -3.56 -2.66 12.46
CA VAL A 76 -4.34 -2.47 11.22
C VAL A 76 -3.69 -1.44 10.31
N ILE A 77 -3.15 -0.35 10.85
CA ILE A 77 -2.40 0.64 10.07
C ILE A 77 -1.16 0.00 9.43
N GLN A 78 -0.40 -0.81 10.19
CA GLN A 78 0.76 -1.53 9.66
C GLN A 78 0.37 -2.51 8.55
N PHE A 79 -0.72 -3.26 8.72
CA PHE A 79 -1.27 -4.11 7.67
C PHE A 79 -1.69 -3.31 6.42
N SER A 80 -2.29 -2.14 6.61
CA SER A 80 -2.72 -1.27 5.50
C SER A 80 -1.53 -0.76 4.70
N PHE A 81 -0.47 -0.28 5.35
CA PHE A 81 0.74 0.18 4.65
C PHE A 81 1.43 -0.94 3.87
N THR A 82 1.54 -2.13 4.48
CA THR A 82 2.19 -3.29 3.84
C THR A 82 1.42 -3.83 2.66
N THR A 83 0.09 -3.70 2.63
CA THR A 83 -0.75 -4.22 1.53
C THR A 83 -1.00 -3.19 0.43
N ILE A 84 -1.29 -1.94 0.78
CA ILE A 84 -1.65 -0.88 -0.18
C ILE A 84 -0.44 -0.43 -1.03
N PHE A 85 0.77 -0.44 -0.46
CA PHE A 85 1.98 0.08 -1.11
C PHE A 85 3.02 -0.99 -1.45
N VAL A 86 2.63 -2.26 -1.46
CA VAL A 86 3.56 -3.38 -1.72
C VAL A 86 4.21 -3.29 -3.10
N ALA A 87 3.49 -2.76 -4.10
CA ALA A 87 4.03 -2.58 -5.45
C ALA A 87 5.14 -1.51 -5.52
N ALA A 88 5.11 -0.53 -4.62
CA ALA A 88 6.15 0.49 -4.52
C ALA A 88 7.32 0.04 -3.64
N PHE A 89 7.03 -0.67 -2.53
CA PHE A 89 8.02 -1.12 -1.57
C PHE A 89 7.89 -2.62 -1.24
N PRO A 90 8.59 -3.49 -2.00
CA PRO A 90 8.44 -4.95 -1.85
C PRO A 90 9.03 -5.50 -0.54
N LEU A 91 9.91 -4.75 0.14
CA LEU A 91 10.51 -5.16 1.42
C LEU A 91 9.60 -4.84 2.63
N ALA A 92 8.46 -4.16 2.43
CA ALA A 92 7.53 -3.79 3.50
C ALA A 92 7.10 -4.99 4.37
N PRO A 93 6.71 -6.17 3.82
CA PRO A 93 6.28 -7.30 4.63
C PRO A 93 7.39 -7.84 5.54
N LEU A 94 8.65 -7.79 5.10
CA LEU A 94 9.79 -8.25 5.89
C LEU A 94 10.03 -7.33 7.09
N LEU A 95 9.99 -6.00 6.88
CA LEU A 95 10.12 -5.03 7.96
C LEU A 95 8.97 -5.13 8.96
N ALA A 96 7.75 -5.33 8.47
CA ALA A 96 6.57 -5.55 9.31
C ALA A 96 6.69 -6.84 10.13
N LEU A 97 7.25 -7.91 9.57
CA LEU A 97 7.49 -9.15 10.31
C LEU A 97 8.48 -8.96 11.46
N ILE A 98 9.62 -8.30 11.19
CA ILE A 98 10.62 -8.00 12.21
C ILE A 98 9.98 -7.15 13.31
N ASN A 99 9.18 -6.15 12.93
CA ASN A 99 8.47 -5.37 13.91
C ASN A 99 7.52 -6.20 14.78
N ASN A 100 6.64 -6.98 14.16
CA ASN A 100 5.67 -7.81 14.89
C ASN A 100 6.35 -8.76 15.88
N ILE A 101 7.56 -9.23 15.60
CA ILE A 101 8.34 -10.06 16.52
C ILE A 101 8.73 -9.28 17.78
N PHE A 102 9.18 -8.03 17.65
CA PHE A 102 9.49 -7.17 18.79
C PHE A 102 8.21 -6.74 19.53
N GLU A 103 7.19 -6.33 18.79
CA GLU A 103 5.89 -5.89 19.32
C GLU A 103 5.27 -6.93 20.26
N ILE A 104 5.17 -8.19 19.82
CA ILE A 104 4.61 -9.29 20.63
C ILE A 104 5.35 -9.44 21.98
N ARG A 105 6.66 -9.15 22.01
CA ARG A 105 7.45 -9.22 23.25
C ARG A 105 7.23 -8.02 24.13
N LEU A 106 7.18 -6.81 23.56
CA LEU A 106 6.95 -5.57 24.29
C LEU A 106 5.54 -5.54 24.89
N ASP A 107 4.51 -5.85 24.10
CA ASP A 107 3.12 -5.99 24.56
C ASP A 107 2.97 -6.99 25.71
N ALA A 108 3.66 -8.14 25.62
CA ALA A 108 3.63 -9.13 26.69
C ALA A 108 4.27 -8.59 27.99
N ILE A 109 5.35 -7.81 27.88
CA ILE A 109 5.99 -7.19 29.05
C ILE A 109 5.07 -6.10 29.62
N LYS A 110 4.48 -5.26 28.77
CA LYS A 110 3.51 -4.23 29.14
C LYS A 110 2.32 -4.82 29.90
N MET A 111 1.69 -5.86 29.37
CA MET A 111 0.55 -6.53 29.99
C MET A 111 0.90 -7.22 31.32
N THR A 112 2.12 -7.75 31.46
CA THR A 112 2.53 -8.49 32.67
C THR A 112 3.16 -7.63 33.76
N ARG A 113 3.79 -6.50 33.43
CA ARG A 113 4.56 -5.68 34.38
C ARG A 113 4.05 -4.24 34.52
N LEU A 114 3.38 -3.67 33.51
CA LEU A 114 3.04 -2.24 33.47
C LEU A 114 1.53 -1.97 33.64
N GLU A 115 0.66 -2.92 33.30
CA GLU A 115 -0.79 -2.76 33.40
C GLU A 115 -1.44 -3.51 34.56
N GLN A 116 -2.60 -3.01 35.01
CA GLN A 116 -3.47 -3.76 35.90
C GLN A 116 -4.10 -4.95 35.17
N ARG A 117 -4.35 -6.02 35.92
CA ARG A 117 -5.03 -7.20 35.39
C ARG A 117 -6.43 -6.86 34.88
N LEU A 118 -6.62 -6.98 33.56
CA LEU A 118 -7.91 -6.86 32.90
C LEU A 118 -8.88 -7.98 33.33
N VAL A 119 -10.16 -7.64 33.42
CA VAL A 119 -11.23 -8.63 33.66
C VAL A 119 -11.48 -9.40 32.36
N PRO A 120 -11.38 -10.74 32.37
CA PRO A 120 -11.53 -11.54 31.15
C PRO A 120 -12.95 -11.40 30.60
N ARG A 121 -13.05 -11.01 29.32
CA ARG A 121 -14.30 -10.99 28.56
C ARG A 121 -14.28 -12.07 27.50
N LYS A 122 -15.38 -12.79 27.33
CA LYS A 122 -15.54 -13.79 26.26
C LYS A 122 -16.01 -13.10 24.99
N THR A 123 -15.24 -13.22 23.92
CA THR A 123 -15.64 -12.84 22.56
C THR A 123 -15.45 -14.05 21.64
N ASN A 124 -16.25 -14.11 20.58
CA ASN A 124 -16.11 -15.15 19.55
C ASN A 124 -15.20 -14.71 18.41
N ASP A 125 -15.10 -13.40 18.16
CA ASP A 125 -14.38 -12.81 17.02
C ASP A 125 -13.68 -11.50 17.43
N ILE A 126 -12.80 -10.99 16.56
CA ILE A 126 -12.17 -9.66 16.68
C ILE A 126 -13.15 -8.50 16.45
N GLY A 127 -14.36 -8.79 15.94
CA GLY A 127 -15.43 -7.81 15.76
C GLY A 127 -15.33 -7.01 14.46
N VAL A 128 -15.52 -5.69 14.56
CA VAL A 128 -15.59 -4.77 13.40
C VAL A 128 -14.29 -4.77 12.59
N TRP A 129 -13.15 -5.04 13.24
CA TRP A 129 -11.84 -5.06 12.60
C TRP A 129 -11.73 -6.04 11.43
N THR A 130 -12.46 -7.18 11.43
CA THR A 130 -12.51 -8.07 10.26
C THR A 130 -13.05 -7.36 9.03
N LYS A 131 -14.09 -6.54 9.19
CA LYS A 131 -14.69 -5.75 8.10
C LYS A 131 -13.78 -4.62 7.65
N VAL A 132 -13.04 -4.00 8.58
CA VAL A 132 -12.02 -3.00 8.24
C VAL A 132 -10.90 -3.62 7.40
N LEU A 133 -10.34 -4.77 7.83
CA LEU A 133 -9.30 -5.48 7.09
C LEU A 133 -9.78 -5.94 5.70
N GLU A 134 -11.04 -6.38 5.58
CA GLU A 134 -11.65 -6.73 4.30
C GLU A 134 -11.74 -5.51 3.35
N ALA A 135 -12.15 -4.35 3.86
CA ALA A 135 -12.22 -3.11 3.11
C ALA A 135 -10.84 -2.60 2.68
N VAL A 136 -9.86 -2.62 3.60
CA VAL A 136 -8.46 -2.31 3.31
C VAL A 136 -7.90 -3.22 2.21
N GLY A 137 -8.24 -4.52 2.25
CA GLY A 137 -7.83 -5.47 1.21
C GLY A 137 -8.40 -5.14 -0.17
N VAL A 138 -9.63 -4.62 -0.27
CA VAL A 138 -10.19 -4.15 -1.56
C VAL A 138 -9.49 -2.87 -2.02
N LEU A 139 -9.29 -1.91 -1.11
CA LEU A 139 -8.58 -0.67 -1.41
C LEU A 139 -7.14 -0.94 -1.87
N ALA A 140 -6.46 -1.92 -1.28
CA ALA A 140 -5.11 -2.31 -1.67
C ALA A 140 -5.03 -2.78 -3.13
N VAL A 141 -6.03 -3.49 -3.65
CA VAL A 141 -6.05 -3.91 -5.07
C VAL A 141 -6.11 -2.70 -5.99
N ILE A 142 -7.02 -1.77 -5.71
CA ILE A 142 -7.22 -0.54 -6.51
C ILE A 142 -5.96 0.32 -6.48
N THR A 143 -5.42 0.59 -5.28
CA THR A 143 -4.25 1.46 -5.13
C THR A 143 -3.01 0.85 -5.78
N ASN A 144 -2.75 -0.46 -5.62
CA ASN A 144 -1.60 -1.09 -6.30
C ASN A 144 -1.77 -1.06 -7.83
N GLY A 145 -2.99 -1.24 -8.34
CA GLY A 145 -3.28 -1.10 -9.77
C GLY A 145 -2.96 0.30 -10.29
N LEU A 146 -3.40 1.34 -9.56
CA LEU A 146 -3.10 2.74 -9.88
C LEU A 146 -1.61 3.08 -9.76
N VAL A 147 -0.91 2.57 -8.73
CA VAL A 147 0.54 2.77 -8.56
C VAL A 147 1.29 2.19 -9.76
N ILE A 148 1.01 0.93 -10.13
CA ILE A 148 1.67 0.28 -11.26
C ILE A 148 1.26 0.90 -12.61
N GLY A 149 -0.01 1.29 -12.78
CA GLY A 149 -0.51 1.81 -14.04
C GLY A 149 -0.14 3.28 -14.30
N ILE A 150 -0.23 4.14 -13.29
CA ILE A 150 -0.11 5.60 -13.45
C ILE A 150 1.26 6.12 -13.02
N THR A 151 1.74 5.68 -11.85
CA THR A 151 2.97 6.23 -11.26
C THR A 151 4.24 5.55 -11.76
N SER A 152 4.14 4.28 -12.17
CA SER A 152 5.28 3.52 -12.70
C SER A 152 5.56 3.81 -14.18
N ASP A 153 6.83 3.71 -14.55
CA ASP A 153 7.30 3.77 -15.93
C ASP A 153 7.10 2.45 -16.70
N PHE A 154 6.39 1.48 -16.12
CA PHE A 154 6.17 0.17 -16.71
C PHE A 154 5.36 0.23 -18.02
N ILE A 155 4.22 0.93 -18.03
CA ILE A 155 3.34 1.00 -19.21
C ILE A 155 3.99 1.75 -20.38
N PRO A 156 4.59 2.95 -20.20
CA PRO A 156 5.24 3.64 -21.30
C PRO A 156 6.41 2.84 -21.92
N ARG A 157 7.20 2.15 -21.09
CA ARG A 157 8.26 1.24 -21.56
C ARG A 157 7.70 0.09 -22.38
N LEU A 158 6.57 -0.49 -21.97
CA LEU A 158 5.92 -1.58 -22.69
C LEU A 158 5.42 -1.10 -24.06
N VAL A 159 4.75 0.05 -24.10
CA VAL A 159 4.25 0.65 -25.34
C VAL A 159 5.41 0.97 -26.29
N TYR A 160 6.50 1.56 -25.79
CA TYR A 160 7.69 1.82 -26.58
C TYR A 160 8.25 0.54 -27.18
N ARG A 161 8.48 -0.50 -26.37
CA ARG A 161 9.04 -1.78 -26.83
C ARG A 161 8.26 -2.42 -27.98
N TYR A 162 6.93 -2.33 -27.96
CA TYR A 162 6.07 -3.00 -28.95
C TYR A 162 5.69 -2.13 -30.15
N HIS A 163 5.65 -0.80 -30.02
CA HIS A 163 5.20 0.10 -31.11
C HIS A 163 6.30 0.97 -31.72
N TYR A 164 7.29 1.43 -30.94
CA TYR A 164 8.23 2.46 -31.38
C TYR A 164 9.71 2.03 -31.33
N GLY A 165 10.03 1.03 -30.51
CA GLY A 165 11.39 0.56 -30.32
C GLY A 165 11.94 -0.24 -31.50
N PRO A 166 13.27 -0.46 -31.56
CA PRO A 166 13.94 -1.16 -32.66
C PRO A 166 13.41 -2.58 -32.90
N CYS A 167 12.87 -3.23 -31.85
CA CYS A 167 12.26 -4.55 -31.94
C CYS A 167 10.87 -4.56 -32.61
N ALA A 168 10.16 -3.43 -32.66
CA ALA A 168 8.93 -3.30 -33.44
C ALA A 168 9.22 -3.27 -34.95
N GLY A 169 10.38 -2.69 -35.33
CA GLY A 169 10.85 -2.62 -36.72
C GLY A 169 11.62 -3.85 -37.21
N GLY A 170 11.72 -4.92 -36.41
CA GLY A 170 12.40 -6.17 -36.79
C GLY A 170 13.93 -6.15 -36.68
N SER A 171 14.53 -5.16 -36.01
CA SER A 171 15.98 -5.14 -35.76
C SER A 171 16.34 -6.14 -34.66
N THR A 172 17.18 -7.14 -34.97
CA THR A 172 17.61 -8.20 -34.02
C THR A 172 18.97 -7.94 -33.38
N ASN A 173 19.72 -6.94 -33.87
CA ASN A 173 21.11 -6.70 -33.46
C ASN A 173 21.26 -5.65 -32.34
N THR A 174 20.15 -5.04 -31.90
CA THR A 174 20.13 -3.97 -30.89
C THR A 174 19.20 -4.32 -29.74
N HIS A 175 19.46 -3.79 -28.54
CA HIS A 175 18.57 -4.01 -27.40
C HIS A 175 17.23 -3.29 -27.64
N CYS A 176 16.10 -3.95 -27.39
CA CYS A 176 14.76 -3.41 -27.66
C CYS A 176 14.42 -2.07 -26.97
N MET A 177 15.17 -1.66 -25.95
CA MET A 177 14.97 -0.43 -25.19
C MET A 177 15.98 0.68 -25.54
N GLU A 178 16.84 0.43 -26.54
CA GLU A 178 17.76 1.45 -27.02
C GLU A 178 16.99 2.64 -27.58
N GLY A 179 17.42 3.86 -27.22
CA GLY A 179 16.76 5.10 -27.61
C GLY A 179 15.52 5.49 -26.78
N TYR A 180 15.08 4.68 -25.80
CA TYR A 180 13.87 4.97 -25.01
C TYR A 180 13.87 6.37 -24.38
N ILE A 181 14.98 6.75 -23.72
CA ILE A 181 15.08 8.04 -23.05
C ILE A 181 14.92 9.19 -24.05
N ASN A 182 15.60 9.11 -25.21
CA ASN A 182 15.51 10.14 -26.24
C ASN A 182 14.11 10.24 -26.86
N ASP A 183 13.38 9.13 -26.98
CA ASP A 183 12.00 9.13 -27.49
C ASP A 183 10.99 9.68 -26.48
N THR A 184 11.25 9.53 -25.18
CA THR A 184 10.35 9.99 -24.10
C THR A 184 10.53 11.46 -23.73
N LEU A 185 11.58 12.10 -24.23
CA LEU A 185 11.90 13.49 -23.97
C LEU A 185 11.34 14.37 -25.08
N SER A 186 10.78 15.51 -24.69
CA SER A 186 10.40 16.60 -25.58
C SER A 186 11.34 17.78 -25.39
N THR A 187 11.68 18.48 -26.47
CA THR A 187 12.59 19.62 -26.44
C THR A 187 11.80 20.92 -26.29
N ALA A 188 12.25 21.79 -25.39
CA ALA A 188 11.78 23.16 -25.25
C ALA A 188 12.91 24.12 -25.64
N TYR A 189 12.64 24.97 -26.62
CA TYR A 189 13.56 26.03 -27.04
C TYR A 189 13.40 27.27 -26.17
N MET A 190 14.49 27.80 -25.63
CA MET A 190 14.48 29.03 -24.83
C MET A 190 14.50 30.28 -25.74
N ILE A 191 13.36 30.61 -26.35
CA ILE A 191 13.25 31.70 -27.33
C ILE A 191 13.11 33.09 -26.67
N ASN A 192 12.61 33.15 -25.42
CA ASN A 192 12.42 34.40 -24.69
C ASN A 192 13.30 34.49 -23.43
N ASN A 193 13.79 35.70 -23.14
CA ASN A 193 14.67 36.11 -22.03
C ASN A 193 14.13 35.84 -20.60
N ASP A 194 13.13 34.98 -20.42
CA ASP A 194 12.61 34.50 -19.13
C ASP A 194 13.52 33.40 -18.52
N THR A 195 14.83 33.54 -18.68
CA THR A 195 15.85 32.69 -18.02
C THR A 195 15.73 32.68 -16.49
N LYS A 196 14.97 33.64 -15.93
CA LYS A 196 14.70 33.79 -14.49
C LYS A 196 13.82 32.68 -13.91
N THR A 197 12.97 32.02 -14.70
CA THR A 197 12.06 30.96 -14.22
C THR A 197 12.64 29.55 -14.32
N PHE A 198 13.71 29.35 -15.10
CA PHE A 198 14.24 28.02 -15.42
C PHE A 198 15.60 27.74 -14.79
N ILE A 199 16.43 28.76 -14.55
CA ILE A 199 17.81 28.59 -14.06
C ILE A 199 18.00 29.33 -12.74
N HIS A 200 18.34 28.59 -11.68
CA HIS A 200 18.71 29.14 -10.38
C HIS A 200 19.87 30.13 -10.57
N SER A 201 19.79 31.33 -9.96
CA SER A 201 20.65 32.48 -10.29
C SER A 201 22.16 32.19 -10.27
N LYS A 202 22.61 31.19 -9.51
CA LYS A 202 24.02 30.77 -9.40
C LYS A 202 24.55 29.96 -10.60
N GLN A 203 23.69 29.34 -11.41
CA GLN A 203 24.11 28.53 -12.57
C GLN A 203 24.09 29.30 -13.91
N ARG A 204 23.48 30.50 -13.94
CA ARG A 204 23.36 31.33 -15.16
C ARG A 204 24.68 31.82 -15.75
N HIS A 205 25.75 31.87 -14.95
CA HIS A 205 27.06 32.33 -15.41
C HIS A 205 27.93 31.24 -16.04
N LEU A 206 27.55 29.96 -15.92
CA LEU A 206 28.43 28.85 -16.31
C LEU A 206 28.10 28.24 -17.68
N PHE A 207 26.86 28.34 -18.17
CA PHE A 207 26.43 27.73 -19.43
C PHE A 207 25.40 28.59 -20.20
N ASN A 208 25.59 28.72 -21.51
CA ASN A 208 24.63 29.33 -22.42
C ASN A 208 23.77 28.20 -23.04
N VAL A 209 22.64 27.90 -22.40
CA VAL A 209 21.76 26.77 -22.78
C VAL A 209 20.65 27.27 -23.70
N THR A 210 20.59 26.75 -24.93
CA THR A 210 19.58 27.13 -25.95
C THR A 210 18.36 26.22 -25.95
N GLU A 211 18.51 24.97 -25.52
CA GLU A 211 17.46 23.96 -25.49
C GLU A 211 17.47 23.20 -24.16
N CYS A 212 16.29 22.82 -23.68
CA CYS A 212 16.14 21.94 -22.54
C CYS A 212 15.17 20.81 -22.87
N SER A 213 15.53 19.59 -22.49
CA SER A 213 14.65 18.44 -22.63
C SER A 213 13.82 18.27 -21.35
N TYR A 214 12.53 18.04 -21.50
CA TYR A 214 11.62 17.74 -20.41
C TYR A 214 10.76 16.53 -20.75
N ARG A 215 10.33 15.82 -19.70
CA ARG A 215 9.56 14.59 -19.82
C ARG A 215 8.09 14.90 -20.10
N ASP A 216 7.72 14.94 -21.38
CA ASP A 216 6.33 15.03 -21.85
C ASP A 216 6.23 14.48 -23.28
N TYR A 217 5.04 14.07 -23.70
CA TYR A 217 4.78 13.57 -25.05
C TYR A 217 4.20 14.69 -25.93
N ARG A 218 5.01 15.71 -26.19
CA ARG A 218 4.63 16.87 -27.01
C ARG A 218 5.42 16.93 -28.31
N ASN A 219 4.78 17.47 -29.34
CA ASN A 219 5.43 17.82 -30.60
C ASN A 219 6.19 19.15 -30.47
N GLU A 220 6.98 19.50 -31.49
CA GLU A 220 7.74 20.77 -31.55
C GLU A 220 6.84 22.01 -31.41
N ASP A 221 5.59 21.93 -31.87
CA ASP A 221 4.57 22.99 -31.73
C ASP A 221 3.99 23.11 -30.30
N ASN A 222 4.55 22.38 -29.32
CA ASN A 222 4.06 22.23 -27.95
C ASN A 222 2.68 21.56 -27.82
N GLU A 223 2.07 21.06 -28.90
CA GLU A 223 0.82 20.30 -28.84
C GLU A 223 1.03 18.86 -28.37
N LEU A 224 -0.01 18.26 -27.76
CA LEU A 224 0.02 16.87 -27.28
C LEU A 224 0.06 15.89 -28.46
N SER A 225 1.07 15.02 -28.48
CA SER A 225 1.25 14.04 -29.56
C SER A 225 0.28 12.87 -29.46
N HIS A 226 0.05 12.14 -30.57
CA HIS A 226 -0.73 10.90 -30.56
C HIS A 226 -0.14 9.83 -29.61
N LYS A 227 1.19 9.85 -29.40
CA LYS A 227 1.90 9.01 -28.43
C LYS A 227 1.35 9.18 -27.02
N PHE A 228 1.03 10.41 -26.62
CA PHE A 228 0.45 10.73 -25.31
C PHE A 228 -0.87 9.97 -25.10
N TRP A 229 -1.78 10.07 -26.08
CA TRP A 229 -3.10 9.45 -26.01
C TRP A 229 -3.03 7.93 -26.03
N LEU A 230 -2.12 7.35 -26.82
CA LEU A 230 -1.89 5.91 -26.85
C LEU A 230 -1.39 5.40 -25.48
N VAL A 231 -0.39 6.06 -24.89
CA VAL A 231 0.13 5.70 -23.57
C VAL A 231 -0.94 5.86 -22.51
N LEU A 232 -1.72 6.94 -22.55
CA LEU A 232 -2.82 7.18 -21.61
C LEU A 232 -3.90 6.10 -21.70
N ALA A 233 -4.32 5.73 -22.92
CA ALA A 233 -5.28 4.66 -23.14
C ALA A 233 -4.75 3.31 -22.63
N ALA A 234 -3.48 2.99 -22.90
CA ALA A 234 -2.83 1.78 -22.40
C ALA A 234 -2.79 1.73 -20.86
N ARG A 235 -2.55 2.87 -20.19
CA ARG A 235 -2.58 2.96 -18.73
C ARG A 235 -3.97 2.64 -18.17
N PHE A 236 -5.02 3.24 -18.71
CA PHE A 236 -6.39 2.95 -18.28
C PHE A 236 -6.79 1.50 -18.53
N ALA A 237 -6.47 0.97 -19.72
CA ALA A 237 -6.74 -0.42 -20.07
C ALA A 237 -6.04 -1.38 -19.10
N PHE A 238 -4.78 -1.11 -18.77
CA PHE A 238 -4.02 -1.91 -17.80
C PHE A 238 -4.66 -1.91 -16.41
N VAL A 239 -5.03 -0.74 -15.88
CA VAL A 239 -5.64 -0.64 -14.54
C VAL A 239 -6.93 -1.46 -14.47
N ILE A 240 -7.81 -1.30 -15.47
CA ILE A 240 -9.08 -2.04 -15.53
C ILE A 240 -8.83 -3.55 -15.58
N LEU A 241 -7.93 -4.00 -16.47
CA LEU A 241 -7.62 -5.43 -16.60
C LEU A 241 -7.01 -5.99 -15.31
N PHE A 242 -6.06 -5.27 -14.71
CA PHE A 242 -5.40 -5.67 -13.48
C PHE A 242 -6.40 -5.81 -12.33
N GLU A 243 -7.27 -4.82 -12.13
CA GLU A 243 -8.28 -4.85 -11.08
C GLU A 243 -9.24 -6.04 -11.24
N HIS A 244 -9.79 -6.25 -12.43
CA HIS A 244 -10.74 -7.35 -12.67
C HIS A 244 -10.07 -8.72 -12.47
N VAL A 245 -8.85 -8.91 -12.95
CA VAL A 245 -8.12 -10.17 -12.78
C VAL A 245 -7.87 -10.46 -11.30
N VAL A 246 -7.39 -9.47 -10.53
CA VAL A 246 -7.09 -9.67 -9.10
C VAL A 246 -8.36 -9.92 -8.29
N VAL A 247 -9.46 -9.22 -8.58
CA VAL A 247 -10.76 -9.45 -7.92
C VAL A 247 -11.30 -10.85 -8.23
N VAL A 248 -11.19 -11.32 -9.47
CA VAL A 248 -11.57 -12.69 -9.84
C VAL A 248 -10.71 -13.72 -9.10
N CYS A 249 -9.40 -13.52 -9.05
CA CYS A 249 -8.49 -14.38 -8.27
C CYS A 249 -8.84 -14.41 -6.78
N LYS A 250 -9.20 -13.26 -6.19
CA LYS A 250 -9.67 -13.18 -4.80
C LYS A 250 -10.95 -13.99 -4.60
N PHE A 251 -11.90 -13.91 -5.51
CA PHE A 251 -13.15 -14.68 -5.44
C PHE A 251 -12.89 -16.18 -5.54
N ILE A 252 -12.00 -16.61 -6.45
CA ILE A 252 -11.59 -18.02 -6.58
C ILE A 252 -10.92 -18.51 -5.29
N ALA A 253 -10.02 -17.72 -4.70
CA ALA A 253 -9.35 -18.08 -3.44
C ALA A 253 -10.36 -18.21 -2.29
N ALA A 254 -11.32 -17.29 -2.19
CA ALA A 254 -12.39 -17.34 -1.20
C ALA A 254 -13.31 -18.56 -1.39
N TRP A 255 -13.50 -19.03 -2.62
CA TRP A 255 -14.26 -20.25 -2.90
C TRP A 255 -13.52 -21.53 -2.47
N PHE A 256 -12.19 -21.56 -2.57
CA PHE A 256 -11.38 -22.72 -2.21
C PHE A 256 -11.21 -22.88 -0.69
N VAL A 257 -11.07 -21.77 0.04
CA VAL A 257 -10.83 -21.77 1.48
C VAL A 257 -12.15 -21.73 2.22
N HIS A 258 -12.48 -22.82 2.92
CA HIS A 258 -13.69 -22.89 3.75
C HIS A 258 -13.49 -22.07 5.04
N ASP A 259 -14.48 -21.26 5.43
CA ASP A 259 -14.42 -20.39 6.62
C ASP A 259 -14.15 -21.15 7.94
N ASN A 260 -14.57 -22.41 8.02
CA ASN A 260 -14.38 -23.24 9.20
C ASN A 260 -13.63 -24.53 8.84
N PRO A 261 -12.57 -24.89 9.61
CA PRO A 261 -11.87 -26.14 9.39
C PRO A 261 -12.81 -27.33 9.60
N ILE A 262 -12.75 -28.30 8.69
CA ILE A 262 -13.64 -29.48 8.65
C ILE A 262 -13.60 -30.24 9.98
N HIS A 263 -12.41 -30.35 10.61
CA HIS A 263 -12.25 -31.01 11.90
C HIS A 263 -13.11 -30.36 13.02
N VAL A 264 -13.14 -29.03 13.10
CA VAL A 264 -13.94 -28.32 14.10
C VAL A 264 -15.43 -28.48 13.81
N LYS A 265 -15.83 -28.43 12.53
CA LYS A 265 -17.21 -28.68 12.11
C LYS A 265 -17.68 -30.08 12.51
N ASN A 266 -16.87 -31.10 12.23
CA ASN A 266 -17.16 -32.49 12.59
C ASN A 266 -17.21 -32.69 14.11
N SER A 267 -16.25 -32.16 14.85
CA SER A 267 -16.24 -32.21 16.32
C SER A 267 -17.48 -31.53 16.92
N ARG A 268 -17.87 -30.37 16.40
CA ARG A 268 -19.07 -29.65 16.82
C ARG A 268 -20.35 -30.44 16.50
N GLN A 269 -20.43 -31.10 15.35
CA GLN A 269 -21.54 -31.99 14.99
C GLN A 269 -21.62 -33.21 15.93
N THR A 270 -20.49 -33.87 16.20
CA THR A 270 -20.42 -35.01 17.12
C THR A 270 -20.82 -34.61 18.55
N ASN A 271 -20.37 -33.44 19.02
CA ASN A 271 -20.76 -32.89 20.32
C ASN A 271 -22.24 -32.53 20.40
N LYS A 272 -22.84 -31.99 19.33
CA LYS A 272 -24.29 -31.75 19.26
C LYS A 272 -25.07 -33.07 19.28
N MET A 273 -24.64 -34.06 18.50
CA MET A 273 -25.26 -35.39 18.45
C MET A 273 -25.21 -36.09 19.81
N SER A 274 -24.08 -36.02 20.53
CA SER A 274 -23.94 -36.63 21.85
C SER A 274 -24.81 -35.95 22.91
N ARG A 275 -24.96 -34.60 22.86
CA ARG A 275 -25.89 -33.85 23.72
C ARG A 275 -27.34 -34.24 23.46
N LEU A 276 -27.77 -34.26 22.20
CA LEU A 276 -29.14 -34.67 21.83
C LEU A 276 -29.46 -36.11 22.23
N LYS A 277 -28.51 -37.05 22.07
CA LYS A 277 -28.67 -38.43 22.55
C LYS A 277 -28.85 -38.49 24.08
N LYS A 278 -28.14 -37.66 24.86
CA LYS A 278 -28.31 -37.59 26.32
C LYS A 278 -29.69 -37.03 26.69
N GLU A 279 -30.12 -35.95 26.05
CA GLU A 279 -31.46 -35.35 26.28
C GLU A 279 -32.59 -36.32 25.95
N LEU A 280 -32.50 -37.05 24.83
CA LEU A 280 -33.47 -38.08 24.47
C LEU A 280 -33.51 -39.23 25.49
N ARG A 281 -32.35 -39.67 25.99
CA ARG A 281 -32.28 -40.70 27.05
C ARG A 281 -32.92 -40.22 28.36
N LEU A 282 -32.66 -38.98 28.76
CA LEU A 282 -33.28 -38.37 29.95
C LEU A 282 -34.80 -38.25 29.79
N LYS A 283 -35.27 -37.79 28.63
CA LYS A 283 -36.71 -37.68 28.33
C LYS A 283 -37.40 -39.04 28.33
N LYS A 284 -36.76 -40.08 27.79
CA LYS A 284 -37.26 -41.46 27.85
C LYS A 284 -37.33 -41.98 29.29
N ARG A 285 -36.32 -41.68 30.11
CA ARG A 285 -36.28 -42.08 31.52
C ARG A 285 -37.38 -41.40 32.35
N ASN A 286 -37.58 -40.09 32.17
CA ASN A 286 -38.64 -39.35 32.87
C ASN A 286 -40.04 -39.83 32.49
N LYS A 287 -40.27 -40.18 31.22
CA LYS A 287 -41.56 -40.72 30.77
C LYS A 287 -41.87 -42.12 31.33
N SER A 288 -40.84 -42.89 31.70
CA SER A 288 -41.01 -44.19 32.35
C SER A 288 -41.23 -44.10 33.87
N THR A 289 -41.00 -42.95 34.50
CA THR A 289 -41.23 -42.74 35.95
C THR A 289 -42.56 -42.07 36.27
N GLU A 290 -43.32 -41.63 35.27
CA GLU A 290 -44.67 -41.03 35.42
C GLU A 290 -45.82 -42.05 35.23
N VAL A 291 -45.51 -43.34 35.13
CA VAL A 291 -46.48 -44.47 35.11
C VAL A 291 -46.28 -45.28 36.38
#